data_AF-A0A7W5BVT1-F1
#
_entry.id   AF-A0A7W5BVT1-F1
#
_cell.length_a   1.000
_cell.length_b   1.000
_cell.length_c   1.000
_cell.angle_alpha   90.00
_cell.angle_beta   90.00
_cell.angle_gamma   90.00
#
_symmetry.space_group_name_H-M   'P 1'
#
loop_
_entity.id
_entity.type
_entity.pdbx_description
1 polymer ?
#
loop_
_entity_poly.entity_id
_entity_poly.type
_entity_poly.pdbx_seq_one_letter_code
_entity_poly.pdbx_strand_id
1 'polypeptide(L)'
;MKGTKGWASLLAGLAMVGPWVGAVVADASAVTLDEIRAANARFADVNAALAAGYVPDPSGHCIDAAHEGLPAELGGMGIHYLRPDLLGLTASEPRVDGEGTHTDFLDPAILLYEPQEDGSMMLVGVENLVFQKAWETAGNTAPPRFGSRQWDHMADDPTTPADEAHGFAPHYDQHVWFRDNPRGALEPFNPSVSCRHHRL
;
A
#
# COMPACT_ATOMS: atom_id res chain seq x y z
N MET A 1 58.21 67.43 9.12
CA MET A 1 59.05 66.78 10.15
C MET A 1 58.14 66.27 11.26
N LYS A 2 58.22 64.96 11.57
CA LYS A 2 58.00 64.24 12.86
C LYS A 2 56.71 64.58 13.66
N GLY A 3 55.82 63.68 14.07
CA GLY A 3 55.84 62.22 14.28
C GLY A 3 55.27 61.91 15.69
N THR A 4 54.74 60.68 15.88
CA THR A 4 54.32 59.98 17.13
C THR A 4 52.88 60.20 17.65
N LYS A 5 52.14 59.27 18.28
CA LYS A 5 52.00 57.78 18.36
C LYS A 5 50.88 57.47 19.39
N GLY A 6 50.00 56.49 19.12
CA GLY A 6 49.29 55.62 20.12
C GLY A 6 48.09 56.22 20.89
N TRP A 7 47.03 55.50 21.28
CA TRP A 7 46.77 54.05 21.36
C TRP A 7 45.32 53.66 21.01
N ALA A 8 45.20 52.42 20.57
CA ALA A 8 43.96 51.71 20.29
C ALA A 8 43.22 51.29 21.58
N SER A 9 41.90 51.18 21.49
CA SER A 9 41.12 50.21 22.27
C SER A 9 39.99 49.71 21.38
N LEU A 10 40.17 48.49 20.88
CA LEU A 10 39.10 47.70 20.28
C LEU A 10 38.14 47.26 21.39
N LEU A 11 36.86 47.60 21.27
CA LEU A 11 35.79 46.85 21.91
C LEU A 11 35.30 45.82 20.89
N ALA A 12 35.74 44.58 21.06
CA ALA A 12 35.18 43.43 20.36
C ALA A 12 33.77 43.17 20.93
N GLY A 13 32.74 43.57 20.18
CA GLY A 13 31.37 43.12 20.43
C GLY A 13 31.25 41.65 20.04
N LEU A 14 31.13 40.77 21.02
CA LEU A 14 30.86 39.36 20.81
C LEU A 14 29.39 39.20 20.37
N ALA A 15 29.15 39.09 19.07
CA ALA A 15 27.85 38.66 18.56
C ALA A 15 27.67 37.17 18.90
N MET A 16 26.83 36.88 19.89
CA MET A 16 26.42 35.52 20.21
C MET A 16 25.53 35.00 19.07
N VAL A 17 26.14 34.29 18.13
CA VAL A 17 25.42 33.51 17.12
C VAL A 17 24.89 32.27 17.84
N GLY A 18 23.68 32.36 18.38
CA GLY A 18 22.99 31.21 18.94
C GLY A 18 22.74 30.17 17.84
N PRO A 19 22.91 28.86 18.10
CA PRO A 19 22.59 27.84 17.12
C PRO A 19 21.11 27.92 16.79
N TRP A 20 20.81 28.28 15.55
CA TRP A 20 19.50 28.04 14.95
C TRP A 20 19.35 26.53 14.88
N VAL A 21 18.74 25.94 15.91
CA VAL A 21 18.19 24.59 15.81
C VAL A 21 17.02 24.73 14.84
N GLY A 22 17.27 24.42 13.57
CA GLY A 22 16.20 24.30 12.59
C GLY A 22 15.17 23.34 13.16
N ALA A 23 13.92 23.80 13.27
CA ALA A 23 12.82 22.91 13.58
C ALA A 23 12.84 21.80 12.51
N VAL A 24 13.07 20.57 12.94
CA VAL A 24 12.80 19.41 12.11
C VAL A 24 11.28 19.41 11.96
N VAL A 25 10.80 19.91 10.82
CA VAL A 25 9.42 19.68 10.42
C VAL A 25 9.28 18.18 10.24
N ALA A 26 8.66 17.51 11.20
CA ALA A 26 8.16 16.17 10.99
C ALA A 26 7.14 16.25 9.84
N ASP A 27 7.34 15.46 8.80
CA ASP A 27 6.43 15.36 7.67
C ASP A 27 5.08 14.85 8.19
N ALA A 28 4.11 15.75 8.35
CA ALA A 28 2.82 15.48 8.98
C ALA A 28 1.79 14.89 7.99
N SER A 29 2.22 14.33 6.85
CA SER A 29 1.32 14.02 5.72
C SER A 29 1.33 12.57 5.25
N ALA A 30 1.88 11.62 6.00
CA ALA A 30 1.73 10.19 5.69
C ALA A 30 0.96 9.48 6.80
N VAL A 31 -0.19 8.89 6.44
CA VAL A 31 -0.93 7.98 7.32
C VAL A 31 -0.01 6.84 7.76
N THR A 32 -0.02 6.51 9.04
CA THR A 32 0.79 5.44 9.61
C THR A 32 0.13 4.07 9.43
N LEU A 33 0.93 3.01 9.48
CA LEU A 33 0.42 1.64 9.42
C LEU A 33 -0.55 1.34 10.57
N ASP A 34 -0.30 1.91 11.76
CA ASP A 34 -1.17 1.75 12.92
C ASP A 34 -2.51 2.48 12.74
N GLU A 35 -2.52 3.66 12.12
CA GLU A 35 -3.76 4.37 11.77
C GLU A 35 -4.58 3.59 10.73
N ILE A 36 -3.94 3.02 9.71
CA ILE A 36 -4.60 2.15 8.73
C ILE A 36 -5.21 0.93 9.42
N ARG A 37 -4.43 0.24 10.27
CA ARG A 37 -4.91 -0.91 11.04
C ARG A 37 -6.09 -0.54 11.94
N ALA A 38 -5.99 0.58 12.65
CA ALA A 38 -7.03 1.03 13.56
C ALA A 38 -8.33 1.40 12.82
N ALA A 39 -8.23 2.11 11.68
CA ALA A 39 -9.39 2.47 10.88
C ALA A 39 -10.12 1.23 10.34
N ASN A 40 -9.36 0.22 9.91
CA ASN A 40 -9.91 -1.00 9.30
C ASN A 40 -10.28 -2.09 10.30
N ALA A 41 -10.05 -1.90 11.60
CA ALA A 41 -10.43 -2.86 12.65
C ALA A 41 -11.93 -3.19 12.66
N ARG A 42 -12.78 -2.27 12.16
CA ARG A 42 -14.22 -2.49 11.93
C ARG A 42 -14.52 -3.69 11.02
N PHE A 43 -13.58 -4.05 10.14
CA PHE A 43 -13.69 -5.16 9.20
C PHE A 43 -13.06 -6.46 9.71
N ALA A 44 -12.65 -6.52 10.99
CA ALA A 44 -12.27 -7.79 11.60
C ALA A 44 -13.43 -8.81 11.58
N ASP A 45 -14.68 -8.34 11.63
CA ASP A 45 -15.85 -9.12 11.25
C ASP A 45 -16.09 -8.98 9.75
N VAL A 46 -15.92 -10.08 9.01
CA VAL A 46 -16.15 -10.11 7.56
C VAL A 46 -17.57 -9.69 7.17
N ASN A 47 -18.57 -9.90 8.03
CA ASN A 47 -19.94 -9.47 7.74
C ASN A 47 -20.07 -7.95 7.72
N ALA A 48 -19.24 -7.23 8.47
CA ALA A 48 -19.19 -5.77 8.41
C ALA A 48 -18.60 -5.29 7.06
N ALA A 49 -17.63 -6.02 6.51
CA ALA A 49 -17.12 -5.75 5.17
C ALA A 49 -18.20 -5.99 4.10
N LEU A 50 -18.87 -7.13 4.15
CA LEU A 50 -19.97 -7.45 3.24
C LEU A 50 -21.10 -6.40 3.31
N ALA A 51 -21.48 -5.99 4.51
CA ALA A 51 -22.49 -4.94 4.73
C ALA A 51 -22.04 -3.56 4.22
N ALA A 52 -20.74 -3.29 4.19
CA ALA A 52 -20.15 -2.08 3.62
C ALA A 52 -19.97 -2.14 2.10
N GLY A 53 -20.39 -3.22 1.45
CA GLY A 53 -20.35 -3.38 -0.01
C GLY A 53 -19.08 -4.03 -0.55
N TYR A 54 -18.20 -4.56 0.32
CA TYR A 54 -17.12 -5.42 -0.15
C TYR A 54 -17.71 -6.75 -0.65
N VAL A 55 -17.17 -7.26 -1.74
CA VAL A 55 -17.53 -8.58 -2.31
C VAL A 55 -16.28 -9.45 -2.37
N PRO A 56 -16.35 -10.74 -1.98
CA PRO A 56 -15.21 -11.63 -2.17
C PRO A 56 -14.90 -11.74 -3.66
N ASP A 57 -13.63 -11.97 -3.98
CA ASP A 57 -13.20 -12.34 -5.33
C ASP A 57 -14.15 -13.42 -5.89
N PRO A 58 -14.83 -13.18 -7.02
CA PRO A 58 -15.75 -14.12 -7.63
C PRO A 58 -15.13 -15.48 -7.99
N SER A 59 -13.81 -15.54 -8.20
CA SER A 59 -13.10 -16.81 -8.41
C SER A 59 -13.12 -17.70 -7.16
N GLY A 60 -13.32 -17.09 -6.00
CA GLY A 60 -13.22 -17.72 -4.70
C GLY A 60 -11.79 -18.08 -4.30
N HIS A 61 -10.78 -17.81 -5.12
CA HIS A 61 -9.41 -18.25 -4.86
C HIS A 61 -8.79 -17.56 -3.64
N CYS A 62 -8.05 -18.34 -2.86
CA CYS A 62 -7.06 -17.81 -1.92
C CYS A 62 -5.70 -17.79 -2.62
N ILE A 63 -5.11 -16.61 -2.75
CA ILE A 63 -3.88 -16.45 -3.54
C ILE A 63 -2.67 -16.74 -2.66
N ASP A 64 -1.77 -17.59 -3.17
CA ASP A 64 -0.43 -17.78 -2.64
C ASP A 64 0.62 -17.84 -3.74
N ALA A 65 1.86 -17.55 -3.36
CA ALA A 65 2.96 -17.41 -4.30
C ALA A 65 3.19 -18.67 -5.14
N ALA A 66 2.98 -19.87 -4.57
CA ALA A 66 3.22 -21.11 -5.30
C ALA A 66 2.20 -21.30 -6.43
N HIS A 67 0.92 -20.97 -6.19
CA HIS A 67 -0.11 -21.02 -7.24
C HIS A 67 0.12 -19.98 -8.33
N GLU A 68 0.74 -18.84 -8.00
CA GLU A 68 1.19 -17.82 -8.96
C GLU A 68 2.53 -18.17 -9.65
N GLY A 69 3.07 -19.37 -9.44
CA GLY A 69 4.33 -19.81 -10.07
C GLY A 69 5.59 -19.17 -9.48
N LEU A 70 5.49 -18.53 -8.31
CA LEU A 70 6.56 -17.90 -7.56
C LEU A 70 7.09 -18.81 -6.44
N PRO A 71 8.24 -18.51 -5.82
CA PRO A 71 8.76 -19.30 -4.70
C PRO A 71 7.76 -19.40 -3.53
N ALA A 72 7.47 -20.61 -3.06
CA ALA A 72 6.46 -20.85 -2.03
C ALA A 72 6.75 -20.12 -0.70
N GLU A 73 8.02 -19.87 -0.40
CA GLU A 73 8.47 -19.13 0.78
C GLU A 73 8.06 -17.65 0.78
N LEU A 74 7.59 -17.11 -0.35
CA LEU A 74 7.03 -15.77 -0.37
C LEU A 74 5.72 -15.69 0.43
N GLY A 75 4.99 -16.80 0.58
CA GLY A 75 3.77 -16.90 1.38
C GLY A 75 2.48 -16.61 0.61
N GLY A 76 1.45 -16.21 1.35
CA GLY A 76 0.10 -15.93 0.83
C GLY A 76 -0.23 -14.44 0.75
N MET A 77 -1.26 -14.14 -0.03
CA MET A 77 -2.00 -12.88 0.04
C MET A 77 -3.34 -13.04 0.78
N GLY A 78 -3.97 -14.21 0.62
CA GLY A 78 -5.29 -14.51 1.18
C GLY A 78 -6.39 -14.41 0.14
N ILE A 79 -7.64 -14.28 0.61
CA ILE A 79 -8.80 -14.01 -0.23
C ILE A 79 -9.01 -12.49 -0.27
N HIS A 80 -9.09 -11.95 -1.48
CA HIS A 80 -9.35 -10.54 -1.72
C HIS A 80 -10.84 -10.26 -1.64
N TYR A 81 -11.22 -9.24 -0.88
CA TYR A 81 -12.58 -8.71 -0.82
C TYR A 81 -12.54 -7.31 -1.42
N LEU A 82 -13.19 -7.14 -2.55
CA LEU A 82 -13.11 -5.97 -3.43
C LEU A 82 -14.24 -4.99 -3.14
N ARG A 83 -13.99 -3.68 -3.28
CA ARG A 83 -15.02 -2.62 -3.35
C ARG A 83 -15.20 -2.16 -4.78
N PRO A 84 -16.21 -2.68 -5.50
CA PRO A 84 -16.39 -2.37 -6.91
C PRO A 84 -16.58 -0.87 -7.20
N ASP A 85 -17.18 -0.14 -6.27
CA ASP A 85 -17.40 1.30 -6.35
C ASP A 85 -16.11 2.11 -6.19
N LEU A 86 -15.23 1.73 -5.25
CA LEU A 86 -13.93 2.38 -5.05
C LEU A 86 -12.94 2.05 -6.17
N LEU A 87 -12.97 0.81 -6.66
CA LEU A 87 -12.21 0.38 -7.84
C LEU A 87 -12.77 0.97 -9.14
N GLY A 88 -14.00 1.47 -9.13
CA GLY A 88 -14.68 1.99 -10.32
C GLY A 88 -14.78 0.95 -11.44
N LEU A 89 -15.11 -0.30 -11.12
CA LEU A 89 -15.13 -1.39 -12.08
C LEU A 89 -16.13 -1.12 -13.21
N THR A 90 -15.67 -1.23 -14.47
CA THR A 90 -16.47 -0.96 -15.68
C THR A 90 -16.57 -2.17 -16.60
N ALA A 91 -15.65 -3.13 -16.50
CA ALA A 91 -15.67 -4.37 -17.27
C ALA A 91 -15.13 -5.54 -16.44
N SER A 92 -15.57 -6.74 -16.77
CA SER A 92 -15.07 -8.01 -16.22
C SER A 92 -14.43 -8.92 -17.27
N GLU A 93 -14.54 -8.55 -18.55
CA GLU A 93 -14.11 -9.36 -19.69
C GLU A 93 -13.47 -8.47 -20.77
N PRO A 94 -12.39 -8.90 -21.44
CA PRO A 94 -11.64 -10.15 -21.20
C PRO A 94 -10.80 -10.13 -19.91
N ARG A 95 -10.71 -8.97 -19.25
CA ARG A 95 -10.07 -8.75 -17.95
C ARG A 95 -10.93 -7.79 -17.15
N VAL A 96 -10.77 -7.82 -15.82
CA VAL A 96 -11.37 -6.83 -14.93
C VAL A 96 -10.72 -5.47 -15.19
N ASP A 97 -11.51 -4.46 -15.52
CA ASP A 97 -11.04 -3.10 -15.80
C ASP A 97 -11.93 -2.09 -15.08
N GLY A 98 -11.42 -0.87 -14.88
CA GLY A 98 -12.12 0.16 -14.15
C GLY A 98 -11.50 1.55 -14.31
N GLU A 99 -12.18 2.53 -13.71
CA GLU A 99 -11.81 3.94 -13.75
C GLU A 99 -11.38 4.48 -12.37
N GLY A 100 -11.28 3.60 -11.37
CA GLY A 100 -10.86 3.93 -10.02
C GLY A 100 -9.44 4.49 -9.95
N THR A 101 -9.30 5.60 -9.24
CA THR A 101 -8.01 6.21 -8.87
C THR A 101 -7.88 6.34 -7.35
N HIS A 102 -8.60 5.48 -6.61
CA HIS A 102 -8.70 5.50 -5.16
C HIS A 102 -7.39 5.06 -4.50
N THR A 103 -6.90 5.86 -3.55
CA THR A 103 -5.60 5.63 -2.88
C THR A 103 -5.65 5.78 -1.36
N ASP A 104 -6.84 5.96 -0.79
CA ASP A 104 -7.00 6.09 0.66
C ASP A 104 -6.99 4.71 1.33
N PHE A 105 -6.05 4.49 2.25
CA PHE A 105 -5.94 3.24 3.00
C PHE A 105 -6.79 3.23 4.28
N LEU A 106 -7.33 4.36 4.73
CA LEU A 106 -8.28 4.42 5.85
C LEU A 106 -9.67 3.88 5.46
N ASP A 107 -9.99 3.93 4.17
CA ASP A 107 -11.14 3.30 3.52
C ASP A 107 -10.68 2.56 2.25
N PRO A 108 -10.02 1.40 2.38
CA PRO A 108 -9.32 0.75 1.28
C PRO A 108 -10.30 0.14 0.26
N ALA A 109 -9.88 0.06 -0.99
CA ALA A 109 -10.63 -0.59 -2.06
C ALA A 109 -10.62 -2.12 -1.93
N ILE A 110 -9.65 -2.70 -1.22
CA ILE A 110 -9.52 -4.15 -1.08
C ILE A 110 -9.15 -4.52 0.37
N LEU A 111 -9.80 -5.56 0.90
CA LEU A 111 -9.47 -6.19 2.19
C LEU A 111 -8.90 -7.58 1.95
N LEU A 112 -7.89 -7.96 2.73
CA LEU A 112 -7.21 -9.24 2.61
C LEU A 112 -7.55 -10.13 3.80
N TYR A 113 -8.16 -11.27 3.54
CA TYR A 113 -8.55 -12.22 4.58
C TYR A 113 -7.85 -13.57 4.45
N GLU A 114 -7.32 -14.05 5.57
CA GLU A 114 -6.78 -15.40 5.69
C GLU A 114 -7.87 -16.36 6.20
N PRO A 115 -8.20 -17.43 5.45
CA PRO A 115 -9.15 -18.43 5.91
C PRO A 115 -8.58 -19.24 7.07
N GLN A 116 -9.36 -19.41 8.14
CA GLN A 116 -8.99 -20.15 9.34
C GLN A 116 -9.58 -21.56 9.35
N GLU A 117 -9.06 -22.44 10.20
CA GLU A 117 -9.47 -23.85 10.28
C GLU A 117 -10.96 -24.04 10.60
N ASP A 118 -11.54 -23.14 11.41
CA ASP A 118 -12.95 -23.15 11.80
C ASP A 118 -13.88 -22.52 10.75
N GLY A 119 -13.34 -22.08 9.61
CA GLY A 119 -14.06 -21.40 8.55
C GLY A 119 -14.25 -19.90 8.77
N SER A 120 -13.73 -19.33 9.87
CA SER A 120 -13.69 -17.88 10.03
C SER A 120 -12.67 -17.23 9.07
N MET A 121 -12.86 -15.93 8.80
CA MET A 121 -11.97 -15.14 7.96
C MET A 121 -11.22 -14.14 8.85
N MET A 122 -9.90 -14.24 8.92
CA MET A 122 -9.07 -13.30 9.68
C MET A 122 -8.59 -12.17 8.77
N LEU A 123 -8.92 -10.91 9.12
CA LEU A 123 -8.39 -9.75 8.42
C LEU A 123 -6.87 -9.66 8.66
N VAL A 124 -6.07 -9.81 7.60
CA VAL A 124 -4.60 -9.85 7.69
C VAL A 124 -3.93 -8.64 7.05
N GLY A 125 -4.65 -7.88 6.24
CA GLY A 125 -4.13 -6.68 5.61
C GLY A 125 -5.19 -5.99 4.75
N VAL A 126 -4.75 -4.96 4.05
CA VAL A 126 -5.54 -4.22 3.07
C VAL A 126 -4.70 -3.95 1.84
N GLU A 127 -5.37 -3.62 0.76
CA GLU A 127 -4.73 -3.29 -0.51
C GLU A 127 -5.53 -2.16 -1.18
N ASN A 128 -4.84 -1.35 -1.96
CA ASN A 128 -5.47 -0.52 -2.97
C ASN A 128 -4.88 -0.85 -4.34
N LEU A 129 -5.74 -0.75 -5.35
CA LEU A 129 -5.43 -0.93 -6.76
C LEU A 129 -5.93 0.28 -7.52
N VAL A 130 -5.11 0.82 -8.43
CA VAL A 130 -5.54 1.81 -9.43
C VAL A 130 -5.21 1.33 -10.83
N PHE A 131 -6.20 1.41 -11.73
CA PHE A 131 -6.00 1.04 -13.12
C PHE A 131 -5.05 2.02 -13.80
N GLN A 132 -4.01 1.51 -14.47
CA GLN A 132 -2.95 2.33 -15.04
C GLN A 132 -3.53 3.39 -16.01
N LYS A 133 -4.44 2.96 -16.89
CA LYS A 133 -5.10 3.84 -17.85
C LYS A 133 -5.90 4.96 -17.18
N ALA A 134 -6.64 4.63 -16.11
CA ALA A 134 -7.44 5.62 -15.37
C ALA A 134 -6.52 6.63 -14.67
N TRP A 135 -5.44 6.14 -14.05
CA TRP A 135 -4.44 6.95 -13.37
C TRP A 135 -3.74 7.94 -14.32
N GLU A 136 -3.33 7.48 -15.49
CA GLU A 136 -2.71 8.31 -16.55
C GLU A 136 -3.71 9.31 -17.14
N THR A 137 -4.96 8.90 -17.36
CA THR A 137 -6.03 9.78 -17.87
C THR A 137 -6.35 10.92 -16.91
N ALA A 138 -6.23 10.69 -15.60
CA ALA A 138 -6.34 11.72 -14.56
C ALA A 138 -5.16 12.72 -14.55
N GLY A 139 -4.16 12.54 -15.43
CA GLY A 139 -3.03 13.44 -15.61
C GLY A 139 -1.80 13.08 -14.78
N ASN A 140 -1.79 11.93 -14.12
CA ASN A 140 -0.63 11.46 -13.37
C ASN A 140 0.44 10.90 -14.31
N THR A 141 1.70 11.24 -14.06
CA THR A 141 2.84 10.84 -14.89
C THR A 141 3.80 9.87 -14.19
N ALA A 142 3.49 9.49 -12.96
CA ALA A 142 4.26 8.54 -12.16
C ALA A 142 3.29 7.64 -11.36
N PRO A 143 3.71 6.42 -10.97
CA PRO A 143 2.89 5.55 -10.13
C PRO A 143 2.51 6.21 -8.80
N PRO A 144 1.37 5.82 -8.19
CA PRO A 144 1.05 6.23 -6.84
C PRO A 144 2.15 5.82 -5.85
N ARG A 145 2.16 6.48 -4.68
CA ARG A 145 3.16 6.25 -3.65
C ARG A 145 2.50 6.10 -2.29
N PHE A 146 3.04 5.20 -1.47
CA PHE A 146 2.78 5.14 -0.04
C PHE A 146 4.05 5.57 0.69
N GLY A 147 4.08 6.82 1.19
CA GLY A 147 5.30 7.44 1.71
C GLY A 147 6.41 7.45 0.65
N SER A 148 7.54 6.79 0.95
CA SER A 148 8.67 6.69 0.03
C SER A 148 8.56 5.55 -1.00
N ARG A 149 7.63 4.61 -0.84
CA ARG A 149 7.46 3.44 -1.70
C ARG A 149 6.55 3.76 -2.89
N GLN A 150 6.98 3.40 -4.10
CA GLN A 150 6.09 3.36 -5.27
C GLN A 150 5.27 2.08 -5.23
N TRP A 151 4.01 2.18 -5.64
CA TRP A 151 3.13 1.02 -5.81
C TRP A 151 3.71 0.09 -6.88
N ASP A 152 3.47 -1.21 -6.71
CA ASP A 152 3.98 -2.23 -7.62
C ASP A 152 3.17 -2.16 -8.92
N HIS A 153 3.85 -2.32 -10.06
CA HIS A 153 3.19 -2.31 -11.37
C HIS A 153 2.89 -3.74 -11.78
N MET A 154 1.62 -3.99 -12.09
CA MET A 154 1.12 -5.31 -12.48
C MET A 154 0.62 -5.24 -13.91
N ALA A 155 1.20 -6.06 -14.77
CA ALA A 155 0.81 -6.23 -16.16
C ALA A 155 1.21 -7.62 -16.63
N ASP A 156 0.28 -8.26 -17.33
CA ASP A 156 0.46 -9.57 -17.97
C ASP A 156 1.58 -9.50 -19.03
N ASP A 157 2.59 -10.36 -18.91
CA ASP A 157 3.62 -10.54 -19.95
C ASP A 157 3.14 -11.61 -20.94
N PRO A 158 2.79 -11.25 -22.19
CA PRO A 158 2.27 -12.21 -23.16
C PRO A 158 3.29 -13.29 -23.58
N THR A 159 4.53 -13.21 -23.11
CA THR A 159 5.59 -14.20 -23.33
C THR A 159 5.73 -15.22 -22.21
N THR A 160 5.06 -15.02 -21.08
CA THR A 160 4.98 -15.98 -19.97
C THR A 160 3.61 -16.68 -20.00
N PRO A 161 3.51 -17.87 -19.38
CA PRO A 161 2.21 -18.53 -19.19
C PRO A 161 1.47 -18.07 -17.93
N ALA A 162 2.09 -17.22 -17.10
CA ALA A 162 1.49 -16.70 -15.88
C ALA A 162 0.57 -15.53 -16.21
N ASP A 163 -0.41 -15.26 -15.34
CA ASP A 163 -1.19 -14.02 -15.39
C ASP A 163 -0.69 -13.11 -14.28
N GLU A 164 0.36 -12.33 -14.57
CA GLU A 164 0.97 -11.47 -13.54
C GLU A 164 0.06 -10.35 -13.05
N ALA A 165 -1.05 -10.08 -13.73
CA ALA A 165 -2.03 -9.08 -13.30
C ALA A 165 -3.29 -9.72 -12.67
N HIS A 166 -3.26 -11.01 -12.36
CA HIS A 166 -4.30 -11.73 -11.63
C HIS A 166 -5.73 -11.50 -12.18
N GLY A 167 -5.88 -11.48 -13.50
CA GLY A 167 -7.15 -11.26 -14.20
C GLY A 167 -7.56 -9.80 -14.39
N PHE A 168 -6.81 -8.83 -13.85
CA PHE A 168 -7.06 -7.39 -14.00
C PHE A 168 -6.32 -6.80 -15.20
N ALA A 169 -6.83 -5.72 -15.77
CA ALA A 169 -6.10 -4.87 -16.72
C ALA A 169 -4.84 -4.28 -16.04
N PRO A 170 -3.84 -3.79 -16.81
CA PRO A 170 -2.63 -3.20 -16.22
C PRO A 170 -2.95 -2.16 -15.15
N HIS A 171 -2.32 -2.30 -13.99
CA HIS A 171 -2.64 -1.52 -12.81
C HIS A 171 -1.43 -1.32 -11.90
N TYR A 172 -1.60 -0.47 -10.90
CA TYR A 172 -0.68 -0.37 -9.77
C TYR A 172 -1.39 -0.85 -8.52
N ASP A 173 -0.74 -1.69 -7.72
CA ASP A 173 -1.26 -2.09 -6.40
C ASP A 173 -0.29 -1.78 -5.27
N GLN A 174 -0.83 -1.73 -4.05
CA GLN A 174 -0.03 -1.62 -2.86
C GLN A 174 -0.71 -2.32 -1.69
N HIS A 175 -0.01 -3.35 -1.20
CA HIS A 175 -0.35 -4.09 0.00
C HIS A 175 0.07 -3.36 1.28
N VAL A 176 -0.74 -3.47 2.33
CA VAL A 176 -0.44 -3.02 3.69
C VAL A 176 -0.84 -4.10 4.70
N TRP A 177 0.15 -4.72 5.33
CA TRP A 177 -0.07 -5.86 6.22
C TRP A 177 -0.37 -5.47 7.68
N PHE A 178 -1.39 -6.12 8.25
CA PHE A 178 -1.67 -6.13 9.70
C PHE A 178 -1.05 -7.36 10.38
N ARG A 179 -0.99 -8.48 9.68
CA ARG A 179 -0.17 -9.63 10.08
C ARG A 179 1.29 -9.27 9.95
N ASP A 180 2.10 -9.59 10.97
CA ASP A 180 3.55 -9.37 10.91
C ASP A 180 4.14 -10.02 9.65
N ASN A 181 4.83 -9.22 8.84
CA ASN A 181 5.53 -9.68 7.64
C ASN A 181 7.04 -9.52 7.86
N PRO A 182 7.81 -10.60 8.01
CA PRO A 182 9.25 -10.53 8.24
C PRO A 182 10.03 -9.90 7.08
N ARG A 183 9.41 -9.74 5.91
CA ARG A 183 10.02 -9.11 4.72
C ARG A 183 9.68 -7.64 4.57
N GLY A 184 8.65 -7.17 5.28
CA GLY A 184 8.20 -5.79 5.25
C GLY A 184 6.68 -5.69 5.16
N ALA A 185 6.10 -4.73 5.85
CA ALA A 185 4.65 -4.54 5.89
C ALA A 185 4.03 -4.08 4.55
N LEU A 186 4.85 -3.82 3.53
CA LEU A 186 4.46 -3.30 2.22
C LEU A 186 4.88 -4.21 1.05
N GLU A 187 5.30 -5.43 1.35
CA GLU A 187 5.65 -6.46 0.35
C GLU A 187 4.37 -7.08 -0.24
N PRO A 188 4.35 -7.53 -1.51
CA PRO A 188 3.15 -8.11 -2.13
C PRO A 188 2.70 -9.40 -1.46
N PHE A 189 3.65 -10.26 -1.05
CA PHE A 189 3.33 -11.53 -0.35
C PHE A 189 3.83 -11.53 1.09
N ASN A 190 3.11 -12.23 1.96
CA ASN A 190 3.45 -12.40 3.37
C ASN A 190 3.70 -13.87 3.74
N PRO A 191 4.93 -14.26 4.13
CA PRO A 191 5.26 -15.62 4.58
C PRO A 191 4.46 -16.10 5.79
N SER A 192 3.88 -15.18 6.57
CA SER A 192 3.04 -15.48 7.72
C SER A 192 1.57 -15.70 7.36
N VAL A 193 1.18 -15.52 6.09
CA VAL A 193 -0.19 -15.73 5.60
C VAL A 193 -0.28 -17.06 4.86
N SER A 194 -1.35 -17.84 5.11
CA SER A 194 -1.52 -19.18 4.53
C SER A 194 -2.91 -19.44 3.95
N CYS A 195 -2.96 -20.06 2.77
CA CYS A 195 -4.19 -20.57 2.15
C CYS A 195 -4.55 -22.02 2.55
N ARG A 196 -3.86 -22.62 3.52
CA ARG A 196 -4.01 -24.06 3.85
C ARG A 196 -5.42 -24.48 4.31
N HIS A 197 -6.22 -23.55 4.82
CA HIS A 197 -7.58 -23.82 5.31
C HIS A 197 -8.66 -23.36 4.32
N HIS A 198 -8.24 -22.81 3.18
CA HIS A 198 -9.15 -22.47 2.10
C HIS A 198 -9.81 -23.74 1.53
N ARG A 199 -11.11 -23.66 1.27
CA ARG A 199 -11.90 -24.73 0.63
C ARG A 199 -12.71 -24.08 -0.48
N LEU A 200 -12.49 -24.54 -1.71
CA LEU A 200 -13.29 -24.20 -2.89
C LEU A 200 -14.61 -24.99 -2.90
#